data_AF-A0A0L0N5G4-F1
#
_entry.id   AF-A0A0L0N5G4-F1
#
_cell.length_a   1.000
_cell.length_b   1.000
_cell.length_c   1.000
_cell.angle_alpha   90.00
_cell.angle_beta   90.00
_cell.angle_gamma   90.00
#
_symmetry.space_group_name_H-M   'P 1'
#
loop_
_entity.id
_entity.type
_entity.pdbx_description
1 polymer ?
#
loop_
_entity_poly.entity_id
_entity_poly.type
_entity_poly.pdbx_seq_one_letter_code
_entity_poly.pdbx_strand_id
1 'polypeptide(L)'
;MHDIKYSVDPEGDVILVLFDANAPFAVPGPRDIWQSAVRVPKETGRQTTISWPWSTKDAGYATRSLAPTAKEARLRGEARLRGEDTAETRRPHDDGVCFRVSSKHLITASKYFRTQLRSPWKEHVDVAEDGSCILRAEEWNEHALLIVLKIIHGHCKQIPRAVSLQLMAQIAVIIDYYFYHKTWMGSYFQRGSNVPCEYGRDLILWLFVTIVFYCRSWFQAAAKLVIRTSTGPIRVLNLPIAVELIGECGPC
;
A
#
# COMPACT_ATOMS: atom_id res chain seq x y z
N MET A 1 -28.86 2.54 -1.97
CA MET A 1 -28.09 2.87 -0.73
C MET A 1 -26.83 2.01 -0.62
N HIS A 2 -25.63 2.60 -0.61
CA HIS A 2 -24.39 1.87 -0.34
C HIS A 2 -24.29 1.55 1.16
N ASP A 3 -23.95 0.31 1.52
CA ASP A 3 -23.76 -0.10 2.91
C ASP A 3 -22.40 0.40 3.43
N ILE A 4 -22.43 1.45 4.26
CA ILE A 4 -21.22 2.09 4.78
C ILE A 4 -20.60 1.23 5.89
N LYS A 5 -19.57 0.46 5.54
CA LYS A 5 -18.81 -0.33 6.52
C LYS A 5 -18.02 0.54 7.50
N TYR A 6 -17.41 1.63 7.00
CA TYR A 6 -16.61 2.54 7.82
C TYR A 6 -17.05 3.99 7.67
N SER A 7 -17.56 4.57 8.75
CA SER A 7 -17.78 6.01 8.84
C SER A 7 -16.55 6.68 9.45
N VAL A 8 -15.64 7.16 8.61
CA VAL A 8 -14.44 7.90 9.06
C VAL A 8 -14.82 9.34 9.38
N ASP A 9 -15.72 9.92 8.58
CA ASP A 9 -16.37 11.20 8.82
C ASP A 9 -17.89 11.03 8.67
N PRO A 10 -18.67 11.06 9.76
CA PRO A 10 -20.13 10.93 9.71
C PRO A 10 -20.81 11.98 8.83
N GLU A 11 -20.28 13.20 8.82
CA GLU A 11 -20.77 14.31 8.00
C GLU A 11 -20.06 14.39 6.63
N GLY A 12 -19.32 13.33 6.28
CA GLY A 12 -18.60 13.25 5.02
C GLY A 12 -19.53 13.36 3.81
N ASP A 13 -19.05 14.03 2.77
CA ASP A 13 -19.72 14.26 1.48
C ASP A 13 -19.20 13.35 0.36
N VAL A 14 -18.35 12.38 0.70
CA VAL A 14 -17.75 11.42 -0.23
C VAL A 14 -17.92 9.99 0.29
N ILE A 15 -18.36 9.10 -0.60
CA ILE A 15 -18.33 7.65 -0.40
C ILE A 15 -17.17 7.11 -1.25
N LEU A 16 -16.10 6.68 -0.59
CA LEU A 16 -15.01 5.97 -1.25
C LEU A 16 -15.34 4.47 -1.26
N VAL A 17 -15.45 3.88 -2.45
CA VAL A 17 -15.74 2.46 -2.66
C VAL A 17 -14.46 1.74 -3.07
N LEU A 18 -14.03 0.79 -2.24
CA LEU A 18 -12.87 -0.06 -2.48
C LEU A 18 -13.29 -1.40 -3.10
N PHE A 19 -12.98 -1.60 -4.37
CA PHE A 19 -13.14 -2.87 -5.08
C PHE A 19 -11.91 -3.76 -4.91
N ASP A 20 -12.11 -5.07 -4.99
CA ASP A 20 -11.04 -6.09 -4.91
C ASP A 20 -10.14 -5.91 -3.68
N ALA A 21 -10.77 -5.60 -2.55
CA ALA A 21 -10.07 -5.35 -1.29
C ALA A 21 -9.21 -6.55 -0.88
N ASN A 22 -8.02 -6.26 -0.35
CA ASN A 22 -7.05 -7.26 0.11
C ASN A 22 -6.48 -8.14 -1.02
N ALA A 23 -6.34 -7.58 -2.23
CA ALA A 23 -5.62 -8.20 -3.33
C ALA A 23 -4.20 -8.67 -2.90
N PRO A 24 -3.65 -9.73 -3.54
CA PRO A 24 -2.35 -10.28 -3.17
C PRO A 24 -1.22 -9.23 -3.17
N PHE A 25 -0.48 -9.15 -2.06
CA PHE A 25 0.50 -8.09 -1.85
C PHE A 25 1.94 -8.61 -1.79
N ALA A 26 2.81 -8.07 -2.65
CA ALA A 26 4.23 -8.39 -2.70
C ALA A 26 4.48 -9.92 -2.74
N VAL A 27 3.74 -10.59 -3.63
CA VAL A 27 3.84 -12.05 -3.82
C VAL A 27 5.11 -12.34 -4.62
N PRO A 28 6.02 -13.18 -4.09
CA PRO A 28 7.17 -13.66 -4.85
C PRO A 28 6.68 -14.42 -6.10
N GLY A 29 7.17 -14.06 -7.28
CA GLY A 29 6.91 -14.79 -8.50
C GLY A 29 7.50 -16.20 -8.49
N PRO A 30 7.13 -17.08 -9.45
CA PRO A 30 7.64 -18.46 -9.51
C PRO A 30 9.17 -18.59 -9.62
N ARG A 31 9.85 -17.52 -10.08
CA ARG A 31 11.32 -17.41 -10.18
C ARG A 31 11.95 -16.71 -8.96
N ASP A 32 11.14 -16.34 -7.97
CA ASP A 32 11.54 -15.70 -6.73
C ASP A 32 11.83 -16.72 -5.63
N ILE A 33 12.75 -17.65 -5.93
CA ILE A 33 13.33 -18.49 -4.89
C ILE A 33 14.40 -17.64 -4.19
N TRP A 34 14.33 -17.49 -2.87
CA TRP A 34 15.31 -16.77 -2.04
C TRP A 34 16.66 -17.51 -1.93
N GLN A 35 17.12 -18.13 -3.02
CA GLN A 35 18.41 -18.83 -3.12
C GLN A 35 19.60 -17.88 -2.94
N SER A 36 19.37 -16.56 -3.08
CA SER A 36 20.39 -15.53 -2.98
C SER A 36 20.63 -15.00 -1.56
N ALA A 37 20.09 -15.65 -0.53
CA ALA A 37 20.41 -15.33 0.86
C ALA A 37 21.73 -16.03 1.24
N VAL A 38 22.73 -15.26 1.69
CA VAL A 38 23.88 -15.85 2.39
C VAL A 38 23.35 -16.62 3.59
N ARG A 39 23.73 -17.91 3.75
CA ARG A 39 23.48 -18.65 4.99
C ARG A 39 24.28 -17.98 6.10
N VAL A 40 23.64 -17.10 6.87
CA VAL A 40 24.24 -16.55 8.08
C VAL A 40 24.26 -17.68 9.12
N PRO A 41 25.42 -18.04 9.70
CA PRO A 41 25.45 -18.96 10.82
C PRO A 41 24.58 -18.38 11.94
N LYS A 42 23.60 -19.15 12.40
CA LYS A 42 22.78 -18.77 13.55
C LYS A 42 23.70 -18.63 14.75
N GLU A 43 24.02 -17.40 15.16
CA GLU A 43 24.60 -17.18 16.48
C GLU A 43 23.64 -17.77 17.51
N THR A 44 24.19 -18.58 18.41
CA THR A 44 23.50 -19.30 19.48
C THR A 44 23.02 -18.33 20.57
N GLY A 45 22.10 -17.45 20.20
CA GLY A 45 21.38 -16.53 21.07
C GLY A 45 19.87 -16.76 20.91
N ARG A 46 19.27 -17.36 21.94
CA ARG A 46 17.83 -17.56 22.20
C ARG A 46 16.90 -17.24 21.01
N GLN A 47 16.72 -18.25 20.16
CA GLN A 47 15.73 -18.23 19.09
C GLN A 47 14.32 -18.24 19.72
N THR A 48 13.76 -17.06 19.97
CA THR A 48 12.35 -16.96 20.35
C THR A 48 11.52 -17.01 19.08
N THR A 49 11.06 -18.20 18.74
CA THR A 49 9.89 -18.41 17.88
C THR A 49 8.72 -17.72 18.57
N ILE A 50 8.26 -16.59 18.03
CA ILE A 50 7.13 -15.86 18.61
C ILE A 50 5.98 -15.85 17.62
N SER A 51 4.88 -16.44 18.08
CA SER A 51 3.55 -16.44 17.48
C SER A 51 2.92 -15.05 17.53
N TRP A 52 2.43 -14.57 16.38
CA TRP A 52 1.66 -13.33 16.28
C TRP A 52 0.20 -13.58 16.74
N PRO A 53 -0.41 -12.72 17.58
CA PRO A 53 -1.75 -12.94 18.14
C PRO A 53 -2.92 -12.88 17.14
N TRP A 54 -2.65 -12.57 15.87
CA TRP A 54 -3.67 -12.46 14.82
C TRP A 54 -3.22 -13.09 13.49
N SER A 55 -2.34 -14.09 13.55
CA SER A 55 -2.04 -14.89 12.36
C SER A 55 -3.28 -15.67 11.98
N THR A 56 -4.01 -15.21 10.95
CA THR A 56 -4.94 -16.07 10.23
C THR A 56 -4.11 -17.18 9.58
N LYS A 57 -4.02 -18.30 10.27
CA LYS A 57 -3.84 -19.59 9.62
C LYS A 57 -5.01 -19.70 8.66
N ASP A 58 -4.72 -20.01 7.41
CA ASP A 58 -5.65 -20.22 6.28
C ASP A 58 -5.57 -19.10 5.22
N ALA A 59 -4.50 -19.17 4.43
CA ALA A 59 -4.53 -18.69 3.05
C ALA A 59 -3.84 -19.74 2.19
N GLY A 60 -4.63 -20.74 1.76
CA GLY A 60 -4.25 -21.61 0.66
C GLY A 60 -3.92 -20.77 -0.56
N TYR A 61 -2.75 -21.02 -1.14
CA TYR A 61 -2.24 -20.35 -2.32
C TYR A 61 -3.08 -20.74 -3.55
N ALA A 62 -4.09 -19.94 -3.87
CA ALA A 62 -4.71 -19.99 -5.19
C ALA A 62 -3.90 -19.11 -6.15
N THR A 63 -3.13 -19.73 -7.03
CA THR A 63 -2.49 -19.05 -8.16
C THR A 63 -3.56 -18.66 -9.17
N ARG A 64 -3.93 -17.38 -9.21
CA ARG A 64 -4.59 -16.82 -10.41
C ARG A 64 -4.22 -15.35 -10.64
N SER A 65 -3.78 -15.12 -11.88
CA SER A 65 -3.58 -13.87 -12.61
C SER A 65 -2.58 -12.86 -12.03
N LEU A 66 -1.68 -12.41 -12.90
CA LEU A 66 -0.68 -11.38 -12.63
C LEU A 66 -1.37 -10.10 -12.16
N ALA A 67 -1.09 -9.68 -10.92
CA ALA A 67 -1.48 -8.37 -10.43
C ALA A 67 -0.70 -7.29 -11.22
N PRO A 68 -1.35 -6.19 -11.62
CA PRO A 68 -0.68 -5.11 -12.33
C PRO A 68 0.40 -4.48 -11.45
N THR A 69 1.49 -4.04 -12.06
CA THR A 69 2.56 -3.32 -11.35
C THR A 69 2.05 -1.97 -10.86
N ALA A 70 2.60 -1.44 -9.76
CA ALA A 70 2.23 -0.11 -9.26
C ALA A 70 2.45 1.01 -10.30
N LYS A 71 3.40 0.83 -11.23
CA LYS A 71 3.62 1.71 -12.38
C LYS A 71 2.46 1.65 -13.37
N GLU A 72 1.93 0.46 -13.65
CA GLU A 72 0.73 0.27 -14.46
C GLU A 72 -0.52 0.79 -13.75
N ALA A 73 -0.64 0.66 -12.43
CA ALA A 73 -1.73 1.26 -11.66
C ALA A 73 -1.68 2.80 -11.68
N ARG A 74 -0.48 3.39 -11.61
CA ARG A 74 -0.26 4.83 -11.76
C ARG A 74 -0.56 5.30 -13.19
N LEU A 75 -0.06 4.61 -14.21
CA LEU A 75 -0.33 4.91 -15.63
C LEU A 75 -1.80 4.72 -15.97
N ARG A 76 -2.48 3.70 -15.45
CA ARG A 76 -3.93 3.47 -15.59
C ARG A 76 -4.72 4.58 -14.90
N GLY A 77 -4.27 5.04 -13.73
CA GLY A 77 -4.82 6.22 -13.06
C GLY A 77 -4.63 7.51 -13.85
N GLU A 78 -3.44 7.71 -14.46
CA GLU A 78 -3.11 8.89 -15.28
C GLU A 78 -3.80 8.85 -16.67
N ALA A 79 -4.01 7.67 -17.26
CA ALA A 79 -4.74 7.47 -18.52
C ALA A 79 -6.25 7.69 -18.36
N ARG A 80 -6.85 7.20 -17.25
CA ARG A 80 -8.25 7.52 -16.89
C ARG A 80 -8.47 9.03 -16.73
N LEU A 81 -7.48 9.80 -16.26
CA LEU A 81 -7.55 11.27 -16.17
C LEU A 81 -7.51 11.98 -17.54
N ARG A 82 -7.05 11.32 -18.61
CA ARG A 82 -7.01 11.88 -19.98
C ARG A 82 -8.24 11.55 -20.83
N GLY A 83 -9.18 10.77 -20.30
CA GLY A 83 -10.44 10.45 -21.01
C GLY A 83 -10.27 9.51 -22.21
N GLU A 84 -9.21 8.70 -22.24
CA GLU A 84 -9.03 7.63 -23.23
C GLU A 84 -9.44 6.28 -22.63
N ASP A 85 -10.74 6.06 -22.42
CA ASP A 85 -11.29 4.71 -22.49
C ASP A 85 -12.78 4.76 -22.83
N THR A 86 -13.13 4.12 -23.94
CA THR A 86 -14.49 3.96 -24.44
C THR A 86 -15.34 3.19 -23.45
N ALA A 87 -16.60 3.63 -23.31
CA ALA A 87 -17.61 3.01 -22.48
C ALA A 87 -17.74 1.51 -22.76
N GLU A 88 -17.24 0.66 -21.86
CA GLU A 88 -17.67 -0.74 -21.85
C GLU A 88 -17.66 -1.39 -20.46
N THR A 89 -18.86 -1.87 -20.11
CA THR A 89 -19.21 -2.85 -19.07
C THR A 89 -19.23 -2.38 -17.62
N ARG A 90 -20.34 -1.70 -17.26
CA ARG A 90 -20.90 -1.74 -15.90
C ARG A 90 -21.08 -3.22 -15.48
N ARG A 91 -20.25 -3.72 -14.57
CA ARG A 91 -20.46 -5.04 -13.95
C ARG A 91 -21.47 -4.90 -12.81
N PRO A 92 -22.59 -5.62 -12.82
CA PRO A 92 -23.57 -5.60 -11.75
C PRO A 92 -23.18 -6.65 -10.68
N HIS A 93 -22.30 -6.27 -9.76
CA HIS A 93 -22.21 -6.81 -8.39
C HIS A 93 -21.33 -5.84 -7.59
N ASP A 94 -21.99 -4.90 -6.94
CA ASP A 94 -21.40 -3.71 -6.30
C ASP A 94 -21.11 -3.98 -4.82
N ASP A 95 -20.32 -5.02 -4.53
CA ASP A 95 -19.94 -5.40 -3.14
C ASP A 95 -18.54 -4.85 -2.78
N GLY A 96 -18.30 -3.57 -3.08
CA GLY A 96 -17.09 -2.87 -2.66
C GLY A 96 -17.16 -2.45 -1.18
N VAL A 97 -16.00 -2.32 -0.53
CA VAL A 97 -15.96 -1.81 0.85
C VAL A 97 -16.15 -0.29 0.82
N CYS A 98 -17.23 0.18 1.43
CA CYS A 98 -17.57 1.61 1.43
C CYS A 98 -17.06 2.34 2.68
N PHE A 99 -16.44 3.50 2.44
CA PHE A 99 -15.94 4.41 3.46
C PHE A 99 -16.60 5.79 3.31
N ARG A 100 -17.23 6.30 4.37
CA ARG A 100 -17.71 7.69 4.41
C ARG A 100 -16.61 8.62 4.89
N VAL A 101 -16.26 9.59 4.06
CA VAL A 101 -15.10 10.48 4.22
C VAL A 101 -15.43 11.90 3.74
N SER A 102 -14.62 12.87 4.14
CA SER A 102 -14.79 14.27 3.74
C SER A 102 -13.90 14.66 2.58
N SER A 103 -14.51 15.23 1.53
CA SER A 103 -13.82 15.84 0.39
C SER A 103 -12.81 16.89 0.84
N LYS A 104 -13.16 17.72 1.84
CA LYS A 104 -12.30 18.78 2.38
C LYS A 104 -10.99 18.21 2.92
N HIS A 105 -11.07 17.14 3.72
CA HIS A 105 -9.88 16.47 4.25
C HIS A 105 -9.06 15.81 3.13
N LEU A 106 -9.71 15.08 2.22
CA LEU A 106 -9.04 14.43 1.08
C LEU A 106 -8.29 15.43 0.18
N ILE A 107 -8.95 16.52 -0.22
CA ILE A 107 -8.41 17.58 -1.09
C ILE A 107 -7.21 18.30 -0.44
N THR A 108 -7.28 18.48 0.87
CA THR A 108 -6.24 19.14 1.65
C THR A 108 -5.00 18.25 1.72
N ALA A 109 -5.20 16.96 1.96
CA ALA A 109 -4.12 16.02 2.22
C ALA A 109 -3.46 15.48 0.93
N SER A 110 -4.20 15.36 -0.18
CA SER A 110 -3.72 14.74 -1.42
C SER A 110 -4.00 15.57 -2.67
N LYS A 111 -2.96 15.76 -3.50
CA LYS A 111 -3.11 16.34 -4.85
C LYS A 111 -3.96 15.44 -5.76
N TYR A 112 -3.85 14.12 -5.62
CA TYR A 112 -4.67 13.16 -6.37
C TYR A 112 -6.16 13.41 -6.12
N PHE A 113 -6.58 13.39 -4.84
CA PHE A 113 -7.99 13.64 -4.50
C PHE A 113 -8.43 15.05 -4.85
N ARG A 114 -7.54 16.05 -4.73
CA ARG A 114 -7.82 17.42 -5.21
C ARG A 114 -8.16 17.45 -6.68
N THR A 115 -7.37 16.80 -7.52
CA THR A 115 -7.63 16.74 -8.96
C THR A 115 -8.95 16.01 -9.22
N GLN A 116 -9.16 14.84 -8.62
CA GLN A 116 -10.38 14.07 -8.85
C GLN A 116 -11.66 14.80 -8.42
N LEU A 117 -11.65 15.46 -7.25
CA LEU A 117 -12.84 16.10 -6.69
C LEU A 117 -13.08 17.52 -7.22
N ARG A 118 -12.07 18.19 -7.81
CA ARG A 118 -12.21 19.55 -8.36
C ARG A 118 -12.23 19.62 -9.88
N SER A 119 -12.03 18.51 -10.59
CA SER A 119 -12.00 18.51 -12.06
C SER A 119 -13.30 19.08 -12.65
N PRO A 120 -13.24 20.02 -13.63
CA PRO A 120 -14.41 20.62 -14.27
C PRO A 120 -15.27 19.64 -15.08
N TRP A 121 -14.70 18.49 -15.43
CA TRP A 121 -15.34 17.38 -16.17
C TRP A 121 -16.30 16.57 -15.29
N LYS A 122 -17.15 17.26 -14.53
CA LYS A 122 -18.08 16.73 -13.51
C LYS A 122 -19.21 15.86 -14.08
N GLU A 123 -19.25 15.62 -15.38
CA GLU A 123 -20.35 14.89 -16.04
C GLU A 123 -20.31 13.37 -15.79
N HIS A 124 -19.26 12.85 -15.15
CA HIS A 124 -19.10 11.42 -14.85
C HIS A 124 -18.86 11.09 -13.36
N VAL A 125 -19.09 12.05 -12.45
CA VAL A 125 -19.02 11.74 -11.02
C VAL A 125 -20.28 10.96 -10.64
N ASP A 126 -20.12 9.68 -10.34
CA ASP A 126 -21.18 8.88 -9.76
C ASP A 126 -21.62 9.55 -8.43
N VAL A 127 -22.91 9.84 -8.30
CA VAL A 127 -23.49 10.45 -7.10
C VAL A 127 -24.42 9.42 -6.44
N ALA A 128 -24.27 9.24 -5.14
CA ALA A 128 -25.14 8.37 -4.35
C ALA A 128 -26.52 9.00 -4.14
N GLU A 129 -27.49 8.19 -3.71
CA GLU A 129 -28.87 8.64 -3.43
C GLU A 129 -28.94 9.79 -2.41
N ASP A 130 -28.00 9.86 -1.47
CA ASP A 130 -27.91 10.91 -0.45
C ASP A 130 -27.17 12.18 -0.92
N GLY A 131 -26.79 12.24 -2.21
CA GLY A 131 -26.05 13.36 -2.79
C GLY A 131 -24.53 13.29 -2.58
N SER A 132 -24.01 12.23 -1.94
CA SER A 132 -22.56 12.06 -1.76
C SER A 132 -21.85 11.74 -3.07
N CYS A 133 -20.66 12.28 -3.27
CA CYS A 133 -19.79 11.95 -4.39
C CYS A 133 -19.17 10.56 -4.22
N ILE A 134 -19.16 9.73 -5.26
CA ILE A 134 -18.57 8.39 -5.23
C ILE A 134 -17.15 8.43 -5.81
N LEU A 135 -16.17 8.00 -5.02
CA LEU A 135 -14.80 7.79 -5.46
C LEU A 135 -14.48 6.29 -5.51
N ARG A 136 -13.89 5.83 -6.60
CA ARG A 136 -13.51 4.42 -6.76
C ARG A 136 -12.03 4.23 -6.40
N ALA A 137 -11.76 3.21 -5.61
CA ALA A 137 -10.42 2.69 -5.35
C ALA A 137 -10.43 1.17 -5.58
N GLU A 138 -9.29 0.60 -5.94
CA GLU A 138 -9.18 -0.81 -6.33
C GLU A 138 -7.94 -1.41 -5.68
N GLU A 139 -7.98 -2.69 -5.34
CA GLU A 139 -6.83 -3.55 -4.97
C GLU A 139 -6.06 -3.17 -3.69
N TRP A 140 -6.50 -2.17 -2.94
CA TRP A 140 -5.89 -1.85 -1.65
C TRP A 140 -6.22 -2.88 -0.56
N ASN A 141 -5.31 -3.02 0.40
CA ASN A 141 -5.67 -3.65 1.66
C ASN A 141 -6.65 -2.75 2.42
N GLU A 142 -7.77 -3.34 2.85
CA GLU A 142 -8.88 -2.62 3.47
C GLU A 142 -8.45 -1.85 4.73
N HIS A 143 -7.73 -2.53 5.62
CA HIS A 143 -7.26 -1.94 6.88
C HIS A 143 -6.17 -0.89 6.66
N ALA A 144 -5.27 -1.12 5.71
CA ALA A 144 -4.24 -0.15 5.35
C ALA A 144 -4.88 1.15 4.83
N LEU A 145 -5.89 1.04 3.95
CA LEU A 145 -6.62 2.18 3.43
C LEU A 145 -7.38 2.91 4.55
N LEU A 146 -8.08 2.17 5.42
CA LEU A 146 -8.76 2.75 6.58
C LEU A 146 -7.81 3.57 7.47
N ILE A 147 -6.60 3.05 7.74
CA ILE A 147 -5.59 3.75 8.54
C ILE A 147 -5.19 5.05 7.85
N VAL A 148 -4.89 5.02 6.54
CA VAL A 148 -4.52 6.23 5.79
C VAL A 148 -5.67 7.25 5.80
N LEU A 149 -6.91 6.82 5.60
CA LEU A 149 -8.08 7.70 5.67
C LEU A 149 -8.22 8.31 7.08
N LYS A 150 -8.01 7.54 8.15
CA LYS A 150 -7.99 8.08 9.52
C LYS A 150 -6.88 9.11 9.74
N ILE A 151 -5.69 8.92 9.16
CA ILE A 151 -4.60 9.91 9.21
C ILE A 151 -5.04 11.20 8.51
N ILE A 152 -5.62 11.11 7.31
CA ILE A 152 -6.12 12.26 6.54
C ILE A 152 -7.14 13.08 7.36
N HIS A 153 -8.00 12.40 8.11
CA HIS A 153 -9.04 13.04 8.93
C HIS A 153 -8.55 13.42 10.34
N GLY A 154 -7.26 13.31 10.64
CA GLY A 154 -6.70 13.67 11.95
C GLY A 154 -7.06 12.71 13.09
N HIS A 155 -7.61 11.53 12.79
CA HIS A 155 -8.00 10.51 13.75
C HIS A 155 -6.82 9.64 14.21
N CYS A 156 -5.62 10.23 14.32
CA CYS A 156 -4.37 9.52 14.59
C CYS A 156 -4.35 8.79 15.94
N LYS A 157 -5.13 9.25 16.93
CA LYS A 157 -5.28 8.58 18.24
C LYS A 157 -5.95 7.21 18.14
N GLN A 158 -6.68 6.93 17.07
CA GLN A 158 -7.39 5.67 16.85
C GLN A 158 -6.57 4.65 16.04
N ILE A 159 -5.32 4.99 15.70
CA ILE A 159 -4.44 4.15 14.88
C ILE A 159 -3.56 3.31 15.81
N PRO A 160 -3.46 1.99 15.58
CA PRO A 160 -2.51 1.16 16.32
C PRO A 160 -1.08 1.64 16.09
N ARG A 161 -0.34 1.92 17.17
CA ARG A 161 1.09 2.32 17.07
C ARG A 161 1.99 1.17 16.62
N ALA A 162 1.61 -0.06 16.93
CA ALA A 162 2.28 -1.27 16.51
C ALA A 162 1.42 -1.98 15.45
N VAL A 163 1.97 -2.13 14.26
CA VAL A 163 1.36 -2.87 13.13
C VAL A 163 2.36 -3.88 12.59
N SER A 164 1.87 -4.92 11.91
CA SER A 164 2.76 -5.89 11.26
C SER A 164 3.57 -5.21 10.14
N LEU A 165 4.75 -5.76 9.83
CA LEU A 165 5.58 -5.25 8.73
C LEU A 165 4.83 -5.24 7.40
N GLN A 166 4.02 -6.26 7.15
CA GLN A 166 3.19 -6.33 5.94
C GLN A 166 2.16 -5.20 5.89
N LEU A 167 1.42 -4.96 6.98
CA LEU A 167 0.44 -3.87 7.03
C LEU A 167 1.13 -2.50 6.91
N MET A 168 2.31 -2.34 7.53
CA MET A 168 3.13 -1.14 7.39
C MET A 168 3.54 -0.89 5.94
N ALA A 169 3.96 -1.93 5.22
CA ALA A 169 4.33 -1.83 3.82
C ALA A 169 3.12 -1.52 2.92
N GLN A 170 1.95 -2.11 3.21
CA GLN A 170 0.70 -1.78 2.51
C GLN A 170 0.29 -0.32 2.74
N ILE A 171 0.38 0.18 3.98
CA ILE A 171 0.18 1.61 4.30
C ILE A 171 1.17 2.47 3.52
N ALA A 172 2.45 2.08 3.49
CA ALA A 172 3.49 2.81 2.78
C ALA A 172 3.21 2.90 1.28
N VAL A 173 2.70 1.84 0.63
CA VAL A 173 2.32 1.89 -0.79
C VAL A 173 1.16 2.87 -1.03
N ILE A 174 0.13 2.84 -0.19
CA ILE A 174 -1.01 3.77 -0.30
C ILE A 174 -0.55 5.22 -0.10
N ILE A 175 0.33 5.46 0.88
CA ILE A 175 0.93 6.77 1.11
C ILE A 175 1.77 7.21 -0.09
N ASP A 176 2.58 6.31 -0.65
CA ASP A 176 3.42 6.58 -1.79
C ASP A 176 2.60 7.01 -3.03
N TYR A 177 1.44 6.37 -3.21
CA TYR A 177 0.50 6.63 -4.29
C TYR A 177 -0.26 7.95 -4.13
N TYR A 178 -0.92 8.17 -2.98
CA TYR A 178 -1.82 9.31 -2.82
C TYR A 178 -1.11 10.61 -2.39
N PHE A 179 0.11 10.55 -1.86
CA PHE A 179 0.76 11.71 -1.24
C PHE A 179 2.13 12.00 -1.84
N TYR A 180 2.43 13.28 -2.00
CA TYR A 180 3.77 13.73 -2.41
C TYR A 180 4.67 14.04 -1.19
N HIS A 181 4.11 14.66 -0.15
CA HIS A 181 4.82 14.98 1.09
C HIS A 181 4.56 13.91 2.15
N LYS A 182 5.54 13.01 2.35
CA LYS A 182 5.41 11.74 3.08
C LYS A 182 6.08 11.74 4.47
N THR A 183 6.84 12.79 4.78
CA THR A 183 7.82 12.81 5.88
C THR A 183 7.21 12.80 7.29
N TRP A 184 5.98 13.31 7.46
CA TRP A 184 5.34 13.37 8.79
C TRP A 184 4.57 12.10 9.16
N MET A 185 4.08 11.33 8.18
CA MET A 185 3.20 10.17 8.44
C MET A 185 3.93 8.97 9.06
N GLY A 186 5.24 8.84 8.85
CA GLY A 186 6.04 7.78 9.49
C GLY A 186 6.13 7.92 11.02
N SER A 187 5.91 9.13 11.56
CA SER A 187 6.02 9.40 13.00
C SER A 187 4.91 8.76 13.85
N TYR A 188 3.80 8.34 13.23
CA TYR A 188 2.68 7.69 13.94
C TYR A 188 2.95 6.23 14.29
N PHE A 189 3.91 5.62 13.60
CA PHE A 189 4.20 4.21 13.75
C PHE A 189 5.47 3.99 14.55
N GLN A 190 5.42 3.02 15.48
CA GLN A 190 6.62 2.61 16.19
C GLN A 190 7.49 1.75 15.27
N ARG A 191 8.81 1.89 15.43
CA ARG A 191 9.74 0.91 14.88
C ARG A 191 9.37 -0.45 15.48
N GLY A 192 9.03 -1.42 14.63
CA GLY A 192 8.88 -2.79 15.09
C GLY A 192 10.18 -3.26 15.76
N SER A 193 10.05 -4.03 16.84
CA SER A 193 11.21 -4.60 17.55
C SER A 193 11.99 -5.60 16.69
N ASN A 194 11.37 -6.12 15.64
CA ASN A 194 11.92 -7.19 14.80
C ASN A 194 12.30 -6.64 13.43
N VAL A 195 13.47 -6.02 13.35
CA VAL A 195 14.10 -5.70 12.05
C VAL A 195 14.52 -7.03 11.41
N PRO A 196 14.14 -7.30 10.15
CA PRO A 196 14.58 -8.51 9.45
C PRO A 196 16.12 -8.59 9.46
N CYS A 197 16.68 -9.76 9.75
CA CYS A 197 18.13 -9.98 9.83
C CYS A 197 18.70 -10.75 8.61
N GLU A 198 17.85 -11.23 7.72
CA GLU A 198 18.22 -12.03 6.56
C GLU A 198 17.63 -11.44 5.28
N TYR A 199 18.30 -11.67 4.14
CA TYR A 199 17.78 -11.31 2.84
C TYR A 199 16.52 -12.14 2.54
N GLY A 200 15.41 -11.45 2.34
CA GLY A 200 14.10 -12.08 2.30
C GLY A 200 13.04 -11.05 1.94
N ARG A 201 11.80 -11.54 1.73
CA ARG A 201 10.63 -10.70 1.42
C ARG A 201 10.50 -9.56 2.43
N ASP A 202 10.61 -9.91 3.70
CA ASP A 202 10.46 -8.98 4.81
C ASP A 202 11.54 -7.89 4.81
N LEU A 203 12.80 -8.21 4.45
CA LEU A 203 13.84 -7.19 4.36
C LEU A 203 13.57 -6.20 3.21
N ILE A 204 13.04 -6.66 2.08
CA ILE A 204 12.65 -5.79 0.96
C ILE A 204 11.45 -4.90 1.35
N LEU A 205 10.43 -5.48 2.00
CA LEU A 205 9.30 -4.70 2.53
C LEU A 205 9.77 -3.65 3.53
N TRP A 206 10.69 -4.03 4.43
CA TRP A 206 11.28 -3.10 5.38
C TRP A 206 12.05 -1.99 4.68
N LEU A 207 12.92 -2.33 3.72
CA LEU A 207 13.65 -1.33 2.92
C LEU A 207 12.68 -0.33 2.27
N PHE A 208 11.61 -0.81 1.63
CA PHE A 208 10.59 0.05 1.03
C PHE A 208 9.92 0.98 2.05
N VAL A 209 9.51 0.44 3.21
CA VAL A 209 8.95 1.24 4.32
C VAL A 209 9.92 2.35 4.73
N THR A 210 11.21 2.05 4.85
CA THR A 210 12.21 3.07 5.24
C THR A 210 12.40 4.18 4.20
N ILE A 211 12.20 3.86 2.92
CA ILE A 211 12.27 4.83 1.81
C ILE A 211 11.06 5.76 1.87
N VAL A 212 9.84 5.20 1.97
CA VAL A 212 8.60 5.98 1.99
C VAL A 212 8.54 6.93 3.19
N PHE A 213 8.91 6.43 4.37
CA PHE A 213 8.89 7.25 5.61
C PHE A 213 10.13 8.11 5.80
N TYR A 214 11.10 8.06 4.88
CA TYR A 214 12.29 8.93 4.88
C TYR A 214 13.12 8.88 6.18
N CYS A 215 13.10 7.75 6.89
CA CYS A 215 13.87 7.60 8.12
C CYS A 215 15.31 7.16 7.79
N ARG A 216 16.23 8.13 7.70
CA ARG A 216 17.63 7.91 7.28
C ARG A 216 18.34 6.79 8.06
N SER A 217 18.14 6.73 9.37
CA SER A 217 18.79 5.70 10.22
C SER A 217 18.25 4.30 9.93
N TRP A 218 16.94 4.16 9.69
CA TRP A 218 16.34 2.88 9.34
C TRP A 218 16.76 2.46 7.93
N PHE A 219 16.75 3.39 6.98
CA PHE A 219 17.17 3.13 5.60
C PHE A 219 18.62 2.66 5.53
N GLN A 220 19.54 3.35 6.20
CA GLN A 220 20.96 2.96 6.22
C GLN A 220 21.17 1.57 6.81
N ALA A 221 20.44 1.22 7.87
CA ALA A 221 20.51 -0.12 8.46
C ALA A 221 19.97 -1.20 7.50
N ALA A 222 18.82 -0.95 6.89
CA ALA A 222 18.18 -1.86 5.94
C ALA A 222 19.04 -2.05 4.67
N ALA A 223 19.52 -0.95 4.07
CA ALA A 223 20.35 -0.97 2.87
C ALA A 223 21.67 -1.71 3.11
N LYS A 224 22.37 -1.44 4.23
CA LYS A 224 23.58 -2.19 4.61
C LYS A 224 23.31 -3.68 4.72
N LEU A 225 22.19 -4.07 5.32
CA LEU A 225 21.86 -5.48 5.47
C LEU A 225 21.56 -6.13 4.12
N VAL A 226 20.78 -5.48 3.27
CA VAL A 226 20.51 -5.95 1.89
C VAL A 226 21.82 -6.17 1.15
N ILE A 227 22.70 -5.16 1.09
CA ILE A 227 24.00 -5.23 0.39
C ILE A 227 24.86 -6.38 0.92
N ARG A 228 24.84 -6.66 2.23
CA ARG A 228 25.66 -7.73 2.84
C ARG A 228 25.09 -9.13 2.62
N THR A 229 23.79 -9.26 2.45
CA THR A 229 23.10 -10.57 2.49
C THR A 229 22.54 -11.00 1.14
N SER A 230 22.41 -10.08 0.18
CA SER A 230 22.04 -10.39 -1.20
C SER A 230 23.25 -10.91 -1.99
N THR A 231 23.14 -12.08 -2.60
CA THR A 231 24.16 -12.60 -3.53
C THR A 231 23.83 -12.38 -5.01
N GLY A 232 22.82 -11.55 -5.30
CA GLY A 232 22.36 -11.26 -6.67
C GLY A 232 21.51 -9.98 -6.73
N PRO A 233 20.85 -9.71 -7.87
CA PRO A 233 20.00 -8.54 -8.04
C PRO A 233 18.94 -8.42 -6.94
N ILE A 234 18.74 -7.20 -6.46
CA ILE A 234 17.71 -6.91 -5.45
C ILE A 234 16.34 -7.15 -6.10
N ARG A 235 15.45 -7.87 -5.40
CA ARG A 235 14.10 -8.14 -5.90
C ARG A 235 13.17 -6.97 -5.53
N VAL A 236 12.41 -6.49 -6.51
CA VAL A 236 11.53 -5.29 -6.42
C VAL A 236 10.17 -5.61 -5.76
N LEU A 237 9.72 -6.87 -5.82
CA LEU A 237 8.39 -7.32 -5.37
C LEU A 237 7.22 -6.48 -5.92
N ASN A 238 7.38 -5.89 -7.11
CA ASN A 238 6.43 -4.96 -7.75
C ASN A 238 6.09 -3.71 -6.91
N LEU A 239 6.97 -3.30 -5.99
CA LEU A 239 6.77 -2.11 -5.17
C LEU A 239 7.04 -0.79 -5.94
N PRO A 240 6.27 0.29 -5.69
CA PRO A 240 6.27 1.52 -6.49
C PRO A 240 7.63 2.26 -6.66
N ILE A 241 8.62 2.04 -5.79
CA ILE A 241 9.88 2.82 -5.76
C ILE A 241 11.11 1.97 -6.11
N ALA A 242 10.96 0.65 -6.26
CA ALA A 242 12.12 -0.20 -6.47
C ALA A 242 12.61 -0.23 -7.94
N VAL A 243 11.98 0.54 -8.85
CA VAL A 243 12.43 0.66 -10.25
C VAL A 243 13.57 1.69 -10.41
N GLU A 244 13.61 2.75 -9.59
CA GLU A 244 14.64 3.80 -9.71
C GLU A 244 15.90 3.50 -8.88
N LEU A 245 15.78 2.66 -7.85
CA LEU A 245 16.89 2.32 -6.93
C LEU A 245 17.74 1.14 -7.42
N ILE A 246 17.22 0.35 -8.35
CA ILE A 246 17.94 -0.78 -8.92
C ILE A 246 18.41 -0.33 -10.29
N GLY A 247 19.63 0.23 -10.33
CA GLY A 247 20.28 0.53 -11.60
C GLY A 247 20.24 -0.72 -12.47
N GLU A 248 19.83 -0.55 -13.74
CA GLU A 248 19.98 -1.58 -14.74
C GLU A 248 21.45 -1.98 -14.78
N CYS A 249 21.78 -3.16 -14.23
CA CYS A 249 23.02 -3.81 -14.57
C CYS A 249 22.88 -4.19 -16.04
N GLY A 250 23.42 -3.32 -16.91
CA GLY A 250 23.58 -3.63 -18.31
C GLY A 250 24.32 -4.96 -18.49
N PRO A 251 24.06 -5.69 -19.58
CA PRO A 251 24.74 -6.94 -19.84
C PRO A 251 26.26 -6.72 -19.88
N CYS A 252 26.98 -7.55 -19.13
CA CYS A 252 28.45 -7.61 -19.15
C CYS A 252 28.95 -8.09 -20.51
#